data_AF-A0AA36J916-F1
#
_entry.id   AF-A0AA36J916-F1
#
_cell.length_a   1.000
_cell.length_b   1.000
_cell.length_c   1.000
_cell.angle_alpha   90.00
_cell.angle_beta   90.00
_cell.angle_gamma   90.00
#
_symmetry.space_group_name_H-M   'P 1'
#
loop_
_entity.id
_entity.type
_entity.pdbx_description
1 polymer ?
#
loop_
_entity_poly.entity_id
_entity_poly.type
_entity_poly.pdbx_seq_one_letter_code
_entity_poly.pdbx_strand_id
1 'polypeptide(L)'
;MSFQAAPLRHAIEITPGGLPILDLLLAKWRPAVDQQAWEALMALDSAAVDILQELDSQQDDIRNPSAYVQRAVSNVKAQVDAVNQRALATSTASQGAFADATAAAATAAAMQFQTLNSLLQPVVPLVQPVQYMAAPGVMLDEKAMLALQTATPEVVTQVLAELQSKGAEVRNPSAYVQRALANARNKVGLAGQAAGQGGDVTTRLDEDAKRALQELNAEASQRILQQLIDAGDKVNNPSAYVMKAVRNAQQEGGVAGEPRPAGSLSLERVEFRRRGKP
;
A
#
# COMPACT_ATOMS: atom_id res chain seq x y z
N MET A 1 4.70 50.51 -10.63
CA MET A 1 4.51 49.25 -9.90
C MET A 1 3.79 48.30 -10.83
N SER A 2 4.54 47.45 -11.53
CA SER A 2 4.03 46.58 -12.59
C SER A 2 3.72 45.21 -12.00
N PHE A 3 2.44 44.83 -11.98
CA PHE A 3 2.00 43.52 -11.53
C PHE A 3 2.27 42.50 -12.64
N GLN A 4 3.21 41.60 -12.37
CA GLN A 4 3.56 40.47 -13.22
C GLN A 4 2.44 39.43 -13.13
N ALA A 5 1.66 39.30 -14.19
CA ALA A 5 0.55 38.34 -14.30
C ALA A 5 1.09 36.90 -14.27
N ALA A 6 0.52 36.07 -13.40
CA ALA A 6 0.85 34.66 -13.27
C ALA A 6 0.51 33.88 -14.56
N PRO A 7 1.34 32.91 -14.97
CA PRO A 7 1.07 32.10 -16.16
C PRO A 7 -0.16 31.22 -15.92
N LEU A 8 -1.14 31.37 -16.83
CA LEU A 8 -2.35 30.56 -16.90
C LEU A 8 -1.96 29.08 -17.00
N ARG A 9 -2.57 28.28 -16.11
CA ARG A 9 -2.49 26.82 -16.11
C ARG A 9 -2.81 26.32 -17.51
N HIS A 10 -1.94 25.46 -18.04
CA HIS A 10 -2.12 24.83 -19.34
C HIS A 10 -3.47 24.10 -19.36
N ALA A 11 -4.44 24.67 -20.08
CA ALA A 11 -5.60 23.94 -20.53
C ALA A 11 -5.06 22.79 -21.38
N ILE A 12 -5.28 21.57 -20.92
CA ILE A 12 -5.03 20.38 -21.73
C ILE A 12 -5.99 20.50 -22.91
N GLU A 13 -5.46 20.91 -24.06
CA GLU A 13 -6.20 20.94 -25.31
C GLU A 13 -6.62 19.50 -25.61
N ILE A 14 -7.89 19.20 -25.38
CA ILE A 14 -8.54 17.98 -25.83
C ILE A 14 -8.43 18.00 -27.36
N THR A 15 -7.39 17.34 -27.87
CA THR A 15 -7.17 17.24 -29.31
C THR A 15 -8.33 16.41 -29.86
N PRO A 16 -9.18 16.93 -30.76
CA PRO A 16 -10.38 16.24 -31.23
C PRO A 16 -10.13 15.00 -32.12
N GLY A 17 -8.93 14.40 -32.06
CA GLY A 17 -8.53 13.19 -32.78
C GLY A 17 -8.22 11.98 -31.89
N GLY A 18 -8.43 12.07 -30.57
CA GLY A 18 -8.09 10.98 -29.61
C GLY A 18 -9.12 9.84 -29.51
N LEU A 19 -10.29 9.96 -30.15
CA LEU A 19 -11.40 9.01 -29.99
C LEU A 19 -11.45 7.78 -30.94
N PRO A 20 -10.65 7.62 -32.03
CA PRO A 20 -10.84 6.47 -32.91
C PRO A 20 -10.48 5.14 -32.23
N ILE A 21 -9.57 5.17 -31.25
CA ILE A 21 -9.19 3.98 -30.48
C ILE A 21 -10.33 3.56 -29.56
N LEU A 22 -11.02 4.52 -28.94
CA LEU A 22 -12.16 4.24 -28.07
C LEU A 22 -13.28 3.58 -28.87
N ASP A 23 -13.68 4.13 -30.01
CA ASP A 23 -14.74 3.56 -30.84
C ASP A 23 -14.43 2.13 -31.30
N LEU A 24 -13.15 1.84 -31.62
CA LEU A 24 -12.73 0.52 -32.08
C LEU A 24 -12.75 -0.51 -30.94
N LEU A 25 -12.27 -0.14 -29.75
CA LEU A 25 -12.35 -0.98 -28.54
C LEU A 25 -13.79 -1.18 -28.09
N LEU A 26 -14.59 -0.11 -28.11
CA LEU A 26 -16.01 -0.15 -27.79
C LEU A 26 -16.74 -1.11 -28.74
N ALA A 27 -16.52 -1.02 -30.05
CA ALA A 27 -17.14 -1.93 -31.02
C ALA A 27 -16.77 -3.40 -30.78
N LYS A 28 -15.51 -3.69 -30.40
CA LYS A 28 -15.04 -5.05 -30.08
C LYS A 28 -15.72 -5.63 -28.85
N TRP A 29 -15.82 -4.85 -27.77
CA TRP A 29 -16.26 -5.35 -26.45
C TRP A 29 -17.76 -5.22 -26.20
N ARG A 30 -18.49 -4.47 -27.03
CA ARG A 30 -19.95 -4.27 -26.91
C ARG A 30 -20.80 -5.55 -26.76
N PRO A 31 -20.56 -6.68 -27.46
CA PRO A 31 -21.37 -7.88 -27.26
C PRO A 31 -21.03 -8.66 -25.99
N ALA A 32 -19.87 -8.40 -25.39
CA ALA A 32 -19.35 -9.12 -24.23
C ALA A 32 -19.61 -8.39 -22.90
N VAL A 33 -19.72 -7.07 -22.94
CA VAL A 33 -19.94 -6.21 -21.78
C VAL A 33 -21.41 -5.83 -21.69
N ASP A 34 -22.00 -5.98 -20.51
CA ASP A 34 -23.38 -5.62 -20.22
C ASP A 34 -23.63 -4.11 -20.24
N GLN A 35 -24.90 -3.73 -20.42
CA GLN A 35 -25.33 -2.34 -20.53
C GLN A 35 -24.99 -1.49 -19.29
N GLN A 36 -25.05 -2.05 -18.09
CA GLN A 36 -24.76 -1.30 -16.86
C GLN A 36 -23.25 -1.01 -16.73
N ALA A 37 -22.41 -1.99 -17.02
CA ALA A 37 -20.97 -1.81 -17.09
C ALA A 37 -20.59 -0.76 -18.16
N TRP A 38 -21.31 -0.76 -19.29
CA TRP A 38 -21.13 0.20 -20.37
C TRP A 38 -21.46 1.64 -19.96
N GLU A 39 -22.61 1.86 -19.33
CA GLU A 39 -23.02 3.17 -18.83
C GLU A 39 -22.03 3.72 -17.80
N ALA A 40 -21.54 2.84 -16.92
CA ALA A 40 -20.53 3.21 -15.93
C ALA A 40 -19.18 3.60 -16.57
N LEU A 41 -18.81 2.95 -17.68
CA LEU A 41 -17.59 3.23 -18.42
C LEU A 41 -17.69 4.56 -19.19
N MET A 42 -18.84 4.85 -19.80
CA MET A 42 -19.10 6.13 -20.49
C MET A 42 -19.08 7.34 -19.53
N ALA A 43 -19.29 7.13 -18.22
CA ALA A 43 -19.22 8.19 -17.22
C ALA A 43 -17.77 8.59 -16.83
N LEU A 44 -16.75 7.85 -17.26
CA LEU A 44 -15.34 8.05 -16.87
C LEU A 44 -14.48 8.79 -17.93
N ASP A 45 -15.07 9.26 -19.03
CA ASP A 45 -14.41 9.96 -20.14
C ASP A 45 -13.07 9.31 -20.55
N SER A 46 -11.93 9.93 -20.23
CA SER A 46 -10.60 9.46 -20.65
C SER A 46 -10.15 8.18 -19.96
N ALA A 47 -10.55 7.94 -18.71
CA ALA A 47 -10.16 6.74 -17.97
C ALA A 47 -10.82 5.46 -18.52
N ALA A 48 -11.88 5.62 -19.32
CA ALA A 48 -12.53 4.53 -20.03
C ALA A 48 -11.58 3.82 -21.02
N VAL A 49 -10.71 4.60 -21.70
CA VAL A 49 -9.76 4.07 -22.68
C VAL A 49 -8.76 3.15 -22.00
N ASP A 50 -8.20 3.57 -20.86
CA ASP A 50 -7.20 2.78 -20.12
C ASP A 50 -7.80 1.45 -19.63
N ILE A 51 -9.04 1.49 -19.12
CA ILE A 51 -9.76 0.28 -18.68
C ILE A 51 -9.99 -0.68 -19.85
N LEU A 52 -10.39 -0.17 -21.02
CA LEU A 52 -10.62 -1.01 -22.20
C LEU A 52 -9.33 -1.55 -22.81
N GLN A 53 -8.24 -0.79 -22.79
CA GLN A 53 -6.93 -1.27 -23.22
C GLN A 53 -6.41 -2.39 -22.32
N GLU A 54 -6.61 -2.26 -21.01
CA GLU A 54 -6.25 -3.32 -20.06
C GLU A 54 -7.15 -4.55 -20.18
N LEU A 55 -8.45 -4.34 -20.43
CA LEU A 55 -9.37 -5.45 -20.74
C LEU A 55 -8.93 -6.19 -22.01
N ASP A 56 -8.47 -5.46 -23.03
CA ASP A 56 -7.97 -6.04 -24.28
C ASP A 56 -6.69 -6.86 -24.09
N SER A 57 -5.76 -6.35 -23.26
CA SER A 57 -4.50 -7.02 -22.95
C SER A 57 -4.69 -8.30 -22.14
N GLN A 58 -5.77 -8.39 -21.35
CA GLN A 58 -6.10 -9.52 -20.47
C GLN A 58 -7.25 -10.41 -21.00
N GLN A 59 -7.63 -10.29 -22.28
CA GLN A 59 -8.84 -10.94 -22.82
C GLN A 59 -8.91 -12.46 -22.59
N ASP A 60 -7.77 -13.15 -22.55
CA ASP A 60 -7.71 -14.61 -22.40
C ASP A 60 -7.79 -15.08 -20.93
N ASP A 61 -7.53 -14.20 -19.97
CA ASP A 61 -7.55 -14.51 -18.52
C ASP A 61 -8.89 -14.09 -17.86
N ILE A 62 -9.58 -13.12 -18.47
CA ILE A 62 -10.81 -12.56 -17.91
C ILE A 62 -12.02 -13.40 -18.34
N ARG A 63 -12.50 -14.22 -17.41
CA ARG A 63 -13.70 -15.05 -17.61
C ARG A 63 -15.00 -14.24 -17.72
N ASN A 64 -15.06 -13.05 -17.13
CA ASN A 64 -16.25 -12.19 -17.11
C ASN A 64 -15.85 -10.71 -17.30
N PRO A 65 -15.91 -10.18 -18.54
CA PRO A 65 -15.45 -8.83 -18.85
C PRO A 65 -16.31 -7.75 -18.19
N SER A 66 -17.63 -7.96 -18.07
CA SER A 66 -18.54 -7.09 -17.34
C SER A 66 -18.12 -6.84 -15.89
N ALA A 67 -17.85 -7.92 -15.15
CA ALA A 67 -17.46 -7.83 -13.74
C ALA A 67 -16.10 -7.14 -13.58
N TYR A 68 -15.18 -7.39 -14.51
CA TYR A 68 -13.89 -6.70 -14.56
C TYR A 68 -14.08 -5.20 -14.73
N VAL A 69 -14.86 -4.78 -15.75
CA VAL A 69 -15.13 -3.36 -16.05
C VAL A 69 -15.77 -2.68 -14.84
N GLN A 70 -16.82 -3.24 -14.25
CA GLN A 70 -17.49 -2.64 -13.08
C GLN A 70 -16.53 -2.45 -11.90
N ARG A 71 -15.65 -3.43 -11.63
CA ARG A 71 -14.63 -3.32 -10.58
C ARG A 71 -13.59 -2.24 -10.90
N ALA A 72 -13.12 -2.19 -12.14
CA ALA A 72 -12.17 -1.18 -12.59
C ALA A 72 -12.75 0.24 -12.46
N VAL A 73 -13.99 0.43 -12.91
CA VAL A 73 -14.73 1.70 -12.76
C VAL A 73 -14.86 2.09 -11.29
N SER A 74 -15.26 1.15 -10.43
CA SER A 74 -15.40 1.40 -9.00
C SER A 74 -14.07 1.80 -8.33
N ASN A 75 -12.95 1.20 -8.75
CA ASN A 75 -11.63 1.56 -8.24
C ASN A 75 -11.21 2.98 -8.67
N VAL A 76 -11.43 3.34 -9.95
CA VAL A 76 -11.14 4.69 -10.46
C VAL A 76 -11.96 5.73 -9.71
N LYS A 77 -13.25 5.47 -9.48
CA LYS A 77 -14.11 6.37 -8.70
C LYS A 77 -13.62 6.56 -7.27
N ALA A 78 -13.28 5.47 -6.58
CA ALA A 78 -12.71 5.54 -5.24
C ALA A 78 -11.40 6.33 -5.19
N GLN A 79 -10.57 6.22 -6.24
CA GLN A 79 -9.33 6.98 -6.35
C GLN A 79 -9.59 8.49 -6.54
N VAL A 80 -10.55 8.86 -7.39
CA VAL A 80 -10.97 10.26 -7.59
C VAL A 80 -11.53 10.84 -6.29
N ASP A 81 -12.38 10.09 -5.59
CA ASP A 81 -12.94 10.51 -4.31
C ASP A 81 -11.85 10.71 -3.25
N ALA A 82 -10.86 9.82 -3.18
CA ALA A 82 -9.71 9.97 -2.28
C ALA A 82 -8.86 11.21 -2.60
N VAL A 83 -8.65 11.53 -3.88
CA VAL A 83 -7.94 12.74 -4.31
C VAL A 83 -8.74 13.99 -3.92
N ASN A 84 -10.06 13.98 -4.13
CA ASN A 84 -10.94 15.09 -3.77
C ASN A 84 -10.98 15.31 -2.25
N GLN A 85 -11.05 14.24 -1.45
CA GLN A 85 -10.99 14.32 0.02
C GLN A 85 -9.65 14.88 0.50
N ARG A 86 -8.53 14.46 -0.13
CA ARG A 86 -7.21 14.99 0.20
C ARG A 86 -7.07 16.47 -0.18
N ALA A 87 -7.62 16.87 -1.32
CA ALA A 87 -7.65 18.27 -1.73
C ALA A 87 -8.45 19.12 -0.74
N LEU A 88 -9.63 18.64 -0.32
CA LEU A 88 -10.48 19.33 0.65
C LEU A 88 -9.78 19.47 2.02
N ALA A 89 -9.17 18.39 2.53
CA ALA A 89 -8.40 18.41 3.77
C ALA A 89 -7.21 19.39 3.70
N THR A 90 -6.53 19.48 2.56
CA THR A 90 -5.42 20.42 2.35
C THR A 90 -5.93 21.87 2.34
N SER A 91 -7.06 22.14 1.70
CA SER A 91 -7.70 23.46 1.71
C SER A 91 -8.12 23.86 3.13
N THR A 92 -8.75 22.97 3.90
CA THR A 92 -9.15 23.26 5.29
C THR A 92 -7.95 23.51 6.19
N ALA A 93 -6.86 22.75 6.04
CA ALA A 93 -5.62 22.96 6.80
C ALA A 93 -4.99 24.34 6.50
N SER A 94 -5.00 24.77 5.24
CA SER A 94 -4.51 26.11 4.88
C SER A 94 -5.37 27.23 5.47
N GLN A 95 -6.69 27.06 5.54
CA GLN A 95 -7.61 28.05 6.10
C GLN A 95 -7.48 28.19 7.62
N GLY A 96 -7.22 27.09 8.34
CA GLY A 96 -6.91 27.10 9.77
C GLY A 96 -5.55 27.75 10.08
N ALA A 97 -4.54 27.51 9.23
CA ALA A 97 -3.22 28.13 9.38
C ALA A 97 -3.23 29.66 9.22
N PHE A 98 -4.13 30.22 8.39
CA PHE A 98 -4.30 31.67 8.28
C PHE A 98 -5.01 32.29 9.49
N ALA A 99 -5.93 31.58 10.14
CA ALA A 99 -6.60 32.08 11.34
C ALA A 99 -5.67 32.09 12.57
N ASP A 100 -4.76 31.12 12.66
CA ASP A 100 -3.75 31.07 13.72
C ASP A 100 -2.58 32.03 13.45
N ALA A 101 -2.25 32.30 12.18
CA ALA A 101 -1.24 33.30 11.81
C ALA A 101 -1.64 34.75 12.17
N THR A 102 -2.93 35.10 12.15
CA THR A 102 -3.40 36.42 12.62
C THR A 102 -3.43 36.53 14.15
N ALA A 103 -3.71 35.44 14.87
CA ALA A 103 -3.59 35.42 16.34
C ALA A 103 -2.11 35.43 16.79
N ALA A 104 -1.24 34.71 16.06
CA ALA A 104 0.20 34.71 16.29
C ALA A 104 0.85 36.05 15.91
N ALA A 105 0.37 36.79 14.91
CA ALA A 105 0.86 38.14 14.60
C ALA A 105 0.55 39.15 15.73
N ALA A 106 -0.61 39.03 16.38
CA ALA A 106 -0.95 39.82 17.57
C ALA A 106 -0.08 39.46 18.79
N THR A 107 0.33 38.18 18.91
CA THR A 107 1.19 37.70 20.01
C THR A 107 2.69 37.94 19.74
N ALA A 108 3.12 37.94 18.47
CA ALA A 108 4.49 38.23 18.04
C ALA A 108 4.86 39.71 18.19
N ALA A 109 3.90 40.64 18.05
CA ALA A 109 4.11 42.05 18.36
C ALA A 109 4.41 42.28 19.87
N ALA A 110 3.90 41.42 20.76
CA ALA A 110 4.21 41.46 22.18
C ALA A 110 5.55 40.77 22.54
N MET A 111 5.99 39.77 21.77
CA MET A 111 7.26 39.06 22.00
C MET A 111 8.48 39.70 21.32
N GLN A 112 8.31 40.60 20.34
CA GLN A 112 9.41 41.27 19.65
C GLN A 112 10.31 42.12 20.59
N PHE A 113 9.83 42.48 21.78
CA PHE A 113 10.62 43.13 22.83
C PHE A 113 11.47 42.16 23.68
N GLN A 114 11.26 40.84 23.59
CA GLN A 114 12.05 39.83 24.34
C GLN A 114 13.06 39.06 23.48
N THR A 115 12.87 38.94 22.16
CA THR A 115 13.73 38.13 21.27
C THR A 115 14.93 38.84 20.63
N LEU A 116 15.27 40.07 21.04
CA LEU A 116 16.62 40.58 20.80
C LEU A 116 17.69 39.82 21.61
N ASN A 117 17.27 38.96 22.54
CA ASN A 117 18.15 38.19 23.43
C ASN A 117 18.59 36.81 22.90
N SER A 118 18.21 36.41 21.68
CA SER A 118 18.58 35.10 21.10
C SER A 118 19.41 35.18 19.81
N LEU A 119 20.05 36.32 19.53
CA LEU A 119 21.03 36.50 18.45
C LEU A 119 22.34 35.71 18.63
N LEU A 120 22.41 34.75 19.56
CA LEU A 120 23.52 33.81 19.69
C LEU A 120 23.04 32.36 19.53
N GLN A 121 22.91 31.94 18.27
CA GLN A 121 23.50 30.73 17.68
C GLN A 121 22.56 30.04 16.68
N PRO A 122 22.94 29.99 15.38
CA PRO A 122 22.56 28.90 14.50
C PRO A 122 23.74 27.92 14.37
N VAL A 123 23.76 26.83 15.15
CA VAL A 123 24.51 25.63 14.76
C VAL A 123 23.59 24.82 13.85
N VAL A 124 23.59 25.17 12.57
CA VAL A 124 23.10 24.28 11.52
C VAL A 124 24.20 23.25 11.33
N PRO A 125 24.04 21.96 11.70
CA PRO A 125 25.01 20.97 11.28
C PRO A 125 25.00 20.95 9.76
N LEU A 126 26.16 21.21 9.14
CA LEU A 126 26.41 20.81 7.76
C LEU A 126 26.09 19.32 7.68
N VAL A 127 24.88 18.98 7.22
CA VAL A 127 24.62 17.64 6.68
C VAL A 127 25.47 17.60 5.43
N GLN A 128 26.71 17.12 5.60
CA GLN A 128 27.56 16.84 4.47
C GLN A 128 26.77 15.92 3.55
N PRO A 129 26.72 16.18 2.23
CA PRO A 129 26.14 15.23 1.31
C PRO A 129 26.90 13.93 1.56
N VAL A 130 26.20 12.93 2.10
CA VAL A 130 26.77 11.61 2.28
C VAL A 130 27.09 11.19 0.86
N GLN A 131 28.37 11.30 0.48
CA GLN A 131 28.84 10.76 -0.78
C GLN A 131 28.66 9.27 -0.61
N TYR A 132 27.50 8.77 -1.06
CA TYR A 132 27.23 7.37 -1.17
C TYR A 132 28.33 6.83 -2.07
N MET A 133 29.35 6.22 -1.44
CA MET A 133 30.36 5.46 -2.15
C MET A 133 29.65 4.22 -2.69
N ALA A 134 28.84 4.43 -3.72
CA ALA A 134 28.32 3.37 -4.55
C ALA A 134 29.52 2.52 -4.93
N ALA A 135 29.40 1.20 -4.73
CA ALA A 135 30.46 0.26 -5.07
C ALA A 135 30.99 0.61 -6.48
N PRO A 136 32.32 0.76 -6.64
CA PRO A 136 32.90 1.27 -7.88
C PRO A 136 32.43 0.41 -9.06
N GLY A 137 31.68 1.01 -9.98
CA GLY A 137 31.20 0.38 -11.22
C GLY A 137 29.69 0.13 -11.32
N VAL A 138 28.89 0.39 -10.29
CA VAL A 138 27.42 0.25 -10.38
C VAL A 138 26.80 1.59 -10.77
N MET A 139 26.47 1.77 -12.04
CA MET A 139 25.68 2.94 -12.48
C MET A 139 24.21 2.72 -12.14
N LEU A 140 23.69 3.53 -11.21
CA LEU A 140 22.26 3.58 -10.89
C LEU A 140 21.56 4.61 -11.78
N ASP A 141 20.33 4.30 -12.17
CA ASP A 141 19.46 5.22 -12.90
C ASP A 141 19.01 6.39 -12.01
N GLU A 142 18.70 7.53 -12.62
CA GLU A 142 18.29 8.76 -11.93
C GLU A 142 17.08 8.52 -11.02
N LYS A 143 16.10 7.73 -11.47
CA LYS A 143 14.93 7.37 -10.67
C LYS A 143 15.29 6.56 -9.42
N ALA A 144 16.27 5.67 -9.52
CA ALA A 144 16.73 4.89 -8.38
C ALA A 144 17.48 5.78 -7.38
N MET A 145 18.29 6.73 -7.86
CA MET A 145 18.95 7.73 -7.01
C MET A 145 17.95 8.62 -6.28
N LEU A 146 16.92 9.13 -6.96
CA LEU A 146 15.85 9.92 -6.33
C LEU A 146 15.10 9.10 -5.28
N ALA A 147 14.84 7.82 -5.54
CA ALA A 147 14.22 6.92 -4.57
C ALA A 147 15.10 6.74 -3.31
N LEU A 148 16.43 6.61 -3.47
CA LEU A 148 17.37 6.55 -2.34
C LEU A 148 17.41 7.85 -1.53
N GLN A 149 17.33 9.02 -2.18
CA GLN A 149 17.33 10.33 -1.51
C GLN A 149 16.08 10.56 -0.63
N THR A 150 14.97 9.93 -0.98
CA THR A 150 13.70 10.03 -0.24
C THR A 150 13.54 8.98 0.86
N ALA A 151 14.38 7.95 0.87
CA ALA A 151 14.33 6.86 1.85
C ALA A 151 15.11 7.22 3.14
N THR A 152 14.79 6.54 4.23
CA THR A 152 15.53 6.69 5.49
C THR A 152 16.95 6.13 5.35
N PRO A 153 17.95 6.71 6.02
CA PRO A 153 19.35 6.31 5.86
C PRO A 153 19.59 4.85 6.24
N GLU A 154 18.86 4.32 7.23
CA GLU A 154 18.94 2.91 7.65
C GLU A 154 18.45 1.95 6.56
N VAL A 155 17.35 2.28 5.87
CA VAL A 155 16.84 1.49 4.76
C VAL A 155 17.82 1.53 3.59
N VAL A 156 18.38 2.70 3.32
CA VAL A 156 19.37 2.89 2.25
C VAL A 156 20.60 2.02 2.50
N THR A 157 21.18 2.04 3.71
CA THR A 157 22.37 1.22 4.02
C THR A 157 22.07 -0.27 3.91
N GLN A 158 20.91 -0.73 4.37
CA GLN A 158 20.50 -2.13 4.23
C GLN A 158 20.36 -2.54 2.76
N VAL A 159 19.64 -1.76 1.95
CA VAL A 159 19.41 -2.07 0.53
C VAL A 159 20.74 -2.07 -0.24
N LEU A 160 21.63 -1.12 0.04
CA LEU A 160 22.96 -1.07 -0.59
C LEU A 160 23.86 -2.23 -0.14
N ALA A 161 23.82 -2.62 1.14
CA ALA A 161 24.56 -3.79 1.64
C ALA A 161 24.07 -5.10 1.00
N GLU A 162 22.76 -5.26 0.83
CA GLU A 162 22.18 -6.41 0.11
C GLU A 162 22.58 -6.42 -1.36
N LEU A 163 22.54 -5.26 -2.02
CA LEU A 163 22.96 -5.13 -3.42
C LEU A 163 24.44 -5.48 -3.57
N GLN A 164 25.29 -5.02 -2.65
CA GLN A 164 26.72 -5.33 -2.64
C GLN A 164 26.97 -6.83 -2.40
N SER A 165 26.23 -7.45 -1.49
CA SER A 165 26.31 -8.89 -1.22
C SER A 165 25.93 -9.74 -2.44
N LYS A 166 24.89 -9.34 -3.18
CA LYS A 166 24.46 -10.02 -4.41
C LYS A 166 25.34 -9.69 -5.62
N GLY A 167 25.96 -8.51 -5.63
CA GLY A 167 26.97 -8.10 -6.61
C GLY A 167 26.58 -8.39 -8.06
N ALA A 168 27.39 -9.21 -8.74
CA ALA A 168 27.25 -9.56 -10.15
C ALA A 168 26.02 -10.43 -10.49
N GLU A 169 25.34 -11.00 -9.49
CA GLU A 169 24.11 -11.77 -9.70
C GLU A 169 22.93 -10.88 -10.12
N VAL A 170 22.98 -9.60 -9.75
CA VAL A 170 21.93 -8.63 -10.06
C VAL A 170 22.13 -8.07 -11.46
N ARG A 171 21.40 -8.63 -12.43
CA ARG A 171 21.42 -8.20 -13.84
C ARG A 171 21.07 -6.71 -14.05
N ASN A 172 20.21 -6.14 -13.19
CA ASN A 172 19.83 -4.73 -13.24
C ASN A 172 19.78 -4.12 -11.82
N PRO A 173 20.85 -3.40 -11.41
CA PRO A 173 20.96 -2.87 -10.05
C PRO A 173 19.92 -1.78 -9.76
N SER A 174 19.58 -0.93 -10.73
CA SER A 174 18.58 0.14 -10.58
C SER A 174 17.19 -0.41 -10.25
N ALA A 175 16.75 -1.43 -11.01
CA ALA A 175 15.47 -2.09 -10.78
C ALA A 175 15.44 -2.83 -9.44
N TYR A 176 16.57 -3.45 -9.04
CA TYR A 176 16.70 -4.08 -7.74
C TYR A 176 16.52 -3.08 -6.60
N VAL A 177 17.24 -1.95 -6.64
CA VAL A 177 17.16 -0.89 -5.61
C VAL A 177 15.73 -0.36 -5.50
N GLN A 178 15.07 -0.05 -6.60
CA GLN A 178 13.68 0.44 -6.57
C GLN A 178 12.72 -0.59 -5.96
N ARG A 179 12.83 -1.86 -6.34
CA ARG A 179 12.01 -2.93 -5.77
C ARG A 179 12.32 -3.17 -4.29
N ALA A 180 13.59 -3.14 -3.91
CA ALA A 180 14.03 -3.31 -2.53
C ALA A 180 13.55 -2.14 -1.64
N LEU A 181 13.62 -0.90 -2.13
CA LEU A 181 13.05 0.28 -1.46
C LEU A 181 11.54 0.21 -1.35
N ALA A 182 10.82 -0.22 -2.40
CA ALA A 182 9.37 -0.41 -2.33
C ALA A 182 8.99 -1.47 -1.29
N ASN A 183 9.70 -2.60 -1.27
CA ASN A 183 9.52 -3.64 -0.26
C ASN A 183 9.87 -3.14 1.14
N ALA A 184 10.96 -2.39 1.29
CA ALA A 184 11.36 -1.80 2.56
C ALA A 184 10.34 -0.77 3.04
N ARG A 185 9.75 0.04 2.15
CA ARG A 185 8.68 0.98 2.53
C ARG A 185 7.42 0.26 2.99
N ASN A 186 7.07 -0.86 2.35
CA ASN A 186 5.96 -1.70 2.81
C ASN A 186 6.29 -2.35 4.15
N LYS A 187 7.52 -2.86 4.31
CA LYS A 187 8.00 -3.42 5.58
C LYS A 187 8.12 -2.38 6.69
N VAL A 188 8.51 -1.14 6.41
CA VAL A 188 8.60 -0.02 7.37
C VAL A 188 7.23 0.61 7.61
N GLY A 189 6.29 0.53 6.67
CA GLY A 189 4.87 0.76 6.97
C GLY A 189 4.34 -0.23 8.01
N LEU A 190 4.86 -1.46 8.01
CA LEU A 190 4.59 -2.49 9.02
C LEU A 190 5.51 -2.42 10.25
N ALA A 191 6.76 -1.94 10.13
CA ALA A 191 7.78 -1.97 11.18
C ALA A 191 7.99 -0.62 11.89
N GLY A 192 7.71 0.51 11.23
CA GLY A 192 7.58 1.83 11.84
C GLY A 192 6.33 1.96 12.72
N GLN A 193 5.36 1.06 12.53
CA GLN A 193 4.28 0.75 13.47
C GLN A 193 4.59 -0.47 14.36
N ALA A 194 5.84 -0.90 14.44
CA ALA A 194 6.27 -1.97 15.36
C ALA A 194 7.34 -1.49 16.36
N ALA A 195 8.06 -0.40 16.07
CA ALA A 195 9.12 0.12 16.96
C ALA A 195 8.66 1.19 17.97
N GLY A 196 7.43 1.74 17.86
CA GLY A 196 6.91 2.77 18.79
C GLY A 196 5.54 2.48 19.41
N GLN A 197 4.80 1.55 18.82
CA GLN A 197 3.55 1.00 19.34
C GLN A 197 3.54 -0.39 18.74
N GLY A 198 3.60 -1.45 19.53
CA GLY A 198 3.11 -2.73 19.03
C GLY A 198 1.67 -2.47 18.63
N GLY A 199 1.41 -2.30 17.32
CA GLY A 199 0.06 -2.17 16.79
C GLY A 199 -0.64 -3.44 17.21
N ASP A 200 -1.35 -3.34 18.33
CA ASP A 200 -1.91 -4.47 19.05
C ASP A 200 -2.68 -5.27 18.01
N VAL A 201 -2.28 -6.52 17.78
CA VAL A 201 -2.88 -7.37 16.73
C VAL A 201 -4.39 -7.43 16.92
N THR A 202 -4.87 -7.21 18.15
CA THR A 202 -6.28 -7.06 18.47
C THR A 202 -6.96 -5.92 17.70
N THR A 203 -6.27 -4.82 17.35
CA THR A 203 -6.84 -3.70 16.58
C THR A 203 -7.23 -4.09 15.16
N ARG A 204 -6.61 -5.15 14.61
CA ARG A 204 -6.94 -5.71 13.30
C ARG A 204 -7.99 -6.81 13.36
N LEU A 205 -8.41 -7.22 14.56
CA LEU A 205 -9.46 -8.21 14.75
C LEU A 205 -10.82 -7.52 14.84
N ASP A 206 -11.82 -8.14 14.22
CA ASP A 206 -13.21 -7.74 14.38
C ASP A 206 -13.70 -8.02 15.81
N GLU A 207 -14.74 -7.31 16.23
CA GLU A 207 -15.29 -7.41 17.60
C GLU A 207 -15.74 -8.85 17.95
N ASP A 208 -16.26 -9.61 16.98
CA ASP A 208 -16.62 -11.01 17.18
C ASP A 208 -15.41 -11.90 17.48
N ALA A 209 -14.29 -11.68 16.79
CA ALA A 209 -13.06 -12.42 17.02
C ALA A 209 -12.43 -12.07 18.37
N LYS A 210 -12.50 -10.79 18.78
CA LYS A 210 -12.06 -10.35 20.12
C LYS A 210 -12.91 -11.01 21.21
N ARG A 211 -14.24 -11.02 21.05
CA ARG A 211 -15.16 -11.66 22.00
C ARG A 211 -14.90 -13.15 22.11
N ALA A 212 -14.69 -13.84 20.99
CA ALA A 212 -14.37 -15.27 20.97
C ALA A 212 -13.02 -15.58 21.66
N LEU A 213 -12.02 -14.69 21.54
CA LEU A 213 -10.76 -14.82 22.28
C LEU A 213 -10.92 -14.60 23.79
N GLN A 214 -11.83 -13.71 24.22
CA GLN A 214 -12.12 -13.45 25.63
C GLN A 214 -12.85 -14.61 26.32
N GLU A 215 -13.59 -15.43 25.56
CA GLU A 215 -14.28 -16.63 26.07
C GLU A 215 -13.32 -17.81 26.31
N LEU A 216 -12.12 -17.78 25.73
CA LEU A 216 -11.08 -18.79 25.98
C LEU A 216 -10.28 -18.51 27.25
N ASN A 217 -9.58 -19.53 27.75
CA ASN A 217 -8.56 -19.31 28.77
C ASN A 217 -7.43 -18.43 28.22
N ALA A 218 -6.85 -17.61 29.11
CA ALA A 218 -5.80 -16.65 28.76
C ALA A 218 -4.58 -17.30 28.06
N GLU A 219 -4.26 -18.54 28.39
CA GLU A 219 -3.13 -19.26 27.79
C GLU A 219 -3.42 -19.69 26.33
N ALA A 220 -4.64 -20.17 26.02
CA ALA A 220 -4.97 -20.53 24.63
C ALA A 220 -5.14 -19.30 23.75
N SER A 221 -5.75 -18.22 24.27
CA SER A 221 -5.87 -16.98 23.52
C SER A 221 -4.50 -16.37 23.19
N GLN A 222 -3.56 -16.38 24.15
CA GLN A 222 -2.17 -15.98 23.88
C GLN A 222 -1.48 -16.86 22.84
N ARG A 223 -1.63 -18.19 22.91
CA ARG A 223 -1.07 -19.09 21.89
C ARG A 223 -1.61 -18.79 20.49
N ILE A 224 -2.92 -18.57 20.35
CA ILE A 224 -3.55 -18.24 19.06
C ILE A 224 -3.03 -16.91 18.53
N LEU A 225 -2.91 -15.89 19.38
CA LEU A 225 -2.36 -14.58 18.98
C LEU A 225 -0.88 -14.70 18.57
N GLN A 226 -0.08 -15.49 19.28
CA GLN A 226 1.32 -15.75 18.91
C GLN A 226 1.41 -16.45 17.55
N GLN A 227 0.57 -17.47 17.29
CA GLN A 227 0.51 -18.14 15.99
C GLN A 227 0.12 -17.19 14.85
N LEU A 228 -0.80 -16.25 15.11
CA LEU A 228 -1.16 -15.23 14.14
C LEU A 228 0.00 -14.26 13.85
N ILE A 229 0.75 -13.85 14.88
CA ILE A 229 1.96 -13.03 14.74
C ILE A 229 3.03 -13.77 13.94
N ASP A 230 3.28 -15.04 14.26
CA ASP A 230 4.28 -15.88 13.57
C ASP A 230 3.88 -16.13 12.10
N ALA A 231 2.58 -16.22 11.82
CA ALA A 231 2.06 -16.34 10.47
C ALA A 231 2.23 -15.03 9.66
N GLY A 232 2.20 -13.87 10.34
CA GLY A 232 2.43 -12.54 9.77
C GLY A 232 1.57 -12.28 8.53
N ASP A 233 2.21 -11.84 7.45
CA ASP A 233 1.54 -11.49 6.18
C ASP A 233 1.00 -12.69 5.40
N LYS A 234 1.22 -13.94 5.86
CA LYS A 234 0.64 -15.12 5.19
C LYS A 234 -0.87 -15.20 5.39
N VAL A 235 -1.41 -14.51 6.40
CA VAL A 235 -2.84 -14.53 6.75
C VAL A 235 -3.52 -13.28 6.19
N ASN A 236 -4.24 -13.46 5.08
CA ASN A 236 -4.98 -12.36 4.44
C ASN A 236 -6.16 -11.84 5.28
N ASN A 237 -6.73 -12.68 6.16
CA ASN A 237 -7.84 -12.31 7.03
C ASN A 237 -7.58 -12.80 8.48
N PRO A 238 -7.08 -11.93 9.37
CA PRO A 238 -6.71 -12.29 10.73
C PRO A 238 -7.93 -12.70 11.59
N SER A 239 -9.07 -12.02 11.47
CA SER A 239 -10.30 -12.36 12.22
C SER A 239 -10.79 -13.77 11.91
N ALA A 240 -10.82 -14.14 10.62
CA ALA A 240 -11.23 -15.48 10.21
C ALA A 240 -10.26 -16.57 10.70
N TYR A 241 -8.96 -16.28 10.69
CA TYR A 241 -7.94 -17.17 11.24
C TYR A 241 -8.16 -17.40 12.74
N VAL A 242 -8.34 -16.32 13.50
CA VAL A 242 -8.61 -16.39 14.95
C VAL A 242 -9.88 -17.16 15.25
N MET A 243 -11.00 -16.86 14.58
CA MET A 243 -12.27 -17.58 14.80
C MET A 243 -12.15 -19.09 14.52
N LYS A 244 -11.37 -19.46 13.49
CA LYS A 244 -11.08 -20.87 13.19
C LYS A 244 -10.22 -21.51 14.28
N ALA A 245 -9.17 -20.83 14.72
CA ALA A 245 -8.28 -21.30 15.78
C ALA A 245 -9.01 -21.44 17.13
N VAL A 246 -9.90 -20.49 17.47
CA VAL A 246 -10.75 -20.55 18.67
C VAL A 246 -11.68 -21.76 18.61
N ARG A 247 -12.35 -21.99 17.48
CA ARG A 247 -13.21 -23.17 17.30
C ARG A 247 -12.44 -24.48 17.46
N ASN A 248 -11.22 -24.56 16.93
CA ASN A 248 -10.36 -25.72 17.10
C ASN A 248 -9.97 -25.92 18.57
N ALA A 249 -9.57 -24.85 19.27
CA ALA A 249 -9.22 -24.90 20.69
C ALA A 249 -10.40 -25.31 21.58
N GLN A 250 -11.63 -24.87 21.27
CA GLN A 250 -12.84 -25.29 21.98
C GLN A 250 -13.18 -26.77 21.75
N GLN A 251 -12.95 -27.27 20.52
CA GLN A 251 -13.15 -28.69 20.19
C GLN A 251 -12.10 -29.58 20.88
N GLU A 252 -10.86 -29.12 20.97
CA GLU A 252 -9.76 -29.82 21.65
C GLU A 252 -9.90 -29.75 23.18
N GLY A 253 -10.41 -28.64 23.73
CA GLY A 253 -10.63 -28.47 25.17
C GLY A 253 -11.92 -29.09 25.71
N GLY A 254 -12.91 -29.38 24.85
CA GLY A 254 -14.19 -29.99 25.21
C GLY A 254 -14.13 -31.50 25.48
N VAL A 255 -13.00 -32.14 25.20
CA VAL A 255 -12.75 -33.54 25.53
C VAL A 255 -11.45 -33.59 26.29
N ALA A 256 -11.53 -33.54 27.62
CA ALA A 256 -10.41 -33.84 28.50
C ALA A 256 -9.89 -35.25 28.17
N GLY A 257 -8.85 -35.35 27.35
CA GLY A 257 -8.35 -36.64 26.87
C GLY A 257 -7.29 -36.52 25.80
N GLU A 258 -6.07 -36.19 26.25
CA GLU A 258 -4.79 -36.49 25.61
C GLU A 258 -4.33 -35.55 24.48
N PRO A 259 -3.19 -34.84 24.65
CA PRO A 259 -2.59 -34.06 23.58
C PRO A 259 -2.18 -35.01 22.45
N ARG A 260 -2.87 -34.96 21.31
CA ARG A 260 -2.38 -35.63 20.11
C ARG A 260 -1.05 -35.00 19.73
N PRO A 261 0.05 -35.77 19.71
CA PRO A 261 1.34 -35.25 19.31
C PRO A 261 1.24 -34.70 17.89
N ALA A 262 1.72 -33.48 17.70
CA ALA A 262 1.91 -32.85 16.40
C ALA A 262 2.97 -33.64 15.60
N GLY A 263 2.56 -34.75 15.01
CA GLY A 263 3.49 -35.67 14.37
C GLY A 263 2.79 -36.82 13.67
N SER A 264 2.19 -36.54 12.51
CA SER A 264 2.16 -37.43 11.33
C SER A 264 1.10 -36.93 10.34
N LEU A 265 1.49 -35.97 9.49
CA LEU A 265 0.92 -35.92 8.14
C LEU A 265 1.44 -37.16 7.41
N SER A 266 0.86 -38.30 7.71
CA SER A 266 1.00 -39.50 6.90
C SER A 266 0.53 -39.13 5.51
N LEU A 267 1.50 -39.09 4.58
CA LEU A 267 1.32 -39.23 3.14
C LEU A 267 0.68 -40.60 2.85
N GLU A 268 -0.52 -40.84 3.37
CA GLU A 268 -1.34 -42.00 3.04
C GLU A 268 -1.99 -41.71 1.69
N ARG A 269 -1.14 -41.87 0.66
CA ARG A 269 -1.43 -42.52 -0.61
C ARG A 269 -2.92 -42.62 -0.93
N VAL A 270 -3.43 -41.58 -1.57
CA VAL A 270 -4.66 -41.62 -2.36
C VAL A 270 -4.41 -42.53 -3.57
N GLU A 271 -4.41 -43.85 -3.37
CA GLU A 271 -4.60 -44.84 -4.43
C GLU A 271 -6.09 -44.94 -4.74
N PHE A 272 -6.65 -43.88 -5.32
CA PHE A 272 -8.02 -43.90 -5.83
C PHE A 272 -8.05 -44.55 -7.22
N ARG A 273 -8.11 -45.88 -7.20
CA ARG A 273 -9.11 -46.66 -7.94
C ARG A 273 -9.27 -46.32 -9.43
N ARG A 274 -8.27 -46.69 -10.25
CA ARG A 274 -8.52 -47.07 -11.67
C ARG A 274 -9.24 -48.42 -11.70
N ARG A 275 -10.55 -48.44 -11.46
CA ARG A 275 -11.39 -49.57 -11.89
C ARG A 275 -11.79 -49.32 -13.33
N GLY A 276 -11.25 -50.15 -14.22
CA GLY A 276 -11.68 -50.24 -15.61
C GLY A 276 -13.17 -50.53 -15.71
N LYS A 277 -13.80 -49.92 -16.70
CA LYS A 277 -15.05 -50.43 -17.27
C LYS A 277 -14.67 -51.31 -18.47
N PRO A 278 -15.27 -52.52 -18.57
CA PRO A 278 -15.12 -53.41 -19.72
C PRO A 278 -15.75 -52.82 -20.98
#